data_AF-A0A2K6G4H1-F1
#
_entry.id   AF-A0A2K6G4H1-F1
#
_cell.length_a   1.000
_cell.length_b   1.000
_cell.length_c   1.000
_cell.angle_alpha   90.00
_cell.angle_beta   90.00
_cell.angle_gamma   90.00
#
_symmetry.space_group_name_H-M   'P 1'
#
loop_
_entity.id
_entity.type
_entity.pdbx_description
1 polymer ?
#
loop_
_entity_poly.entity_id
_entity_poly.type
_entity_poly.pdbx_seq_one_letter_code
_entity_poly.pdbx_strand_id
1 'polypeptide(L)'
;MTAIKHALQRDIFTPNDERLLSIVNVCKAGKKKKNCFLLTTERPVQVKVVKVKKSDKGDFYKRQIAWALRDLAVVDAKDAIKVSYFLIPWISTFKGWEYYGENQSVAGGDEEAVDEYQELNAREEQDIEIMMEGCEYAISNAEAFAEKLSRELQVLDGVRLIEMKLSSYEEMLQSVKEQMDQISESNHLIHLSNTNIVKLLSEIEFLVNHMDLAKGHIKALQEGDLASSRGIEACTNAADALLQCMNVALRPGHDMLLAVKQQQQRFSDLREHFARRLANHLNNVFVQQGHDQSSTLAQHSIELTLPNHHPFHRDLLRYAKLMEWLKSTDYAKYEGLTKNYMDYLSRLYEREIKDFFEVAKIKMTGTTKESKKFGKLRHVSSLSSY
;
A
#
# COMPACT_ATOMS: atom_id res chain seq x y z
N MET A 1 0.18 -43.90 -27.36
CA MET A 1 0.60 -42.48 -27.14
C MET A 1 1.65 -42.33 -26.03
N THR A 2 1.60 -43.15 -24.97
CA THR A 2 2.46 -43.05 -23.77
C THR A 2 3.96 -43.19 -24.04
N ALA A 3 4.37 -44.14 -24.89
CA ALA A 3 5.79 -44.35 -25.23
C ALA A 3 6.45 -43.13 -25.91
N ILE A 4 5.72 -42.44 -26.79
CA ILE A 4 6.20 -41.23 -27.48
C ILE A 4 6.35 -40.07 -26.48
N LYS A 5 5.41 -39.94 -25.52
CA LYS A 5 5.47 -38.92 -24.46
C LYS A 5 6.71 -39.09 -23.58
N HIS A 6 7.00 -40.31 -23.14
CA HIS A 6 8.19 -40.59 -22.32
C HIS A 6 9.50 -40.33 -23.08
N ALA A 7 9.60 -40.76 -24.34
CA ALA A 7 10.78 -40.52 -25.16
C ALA A 7 11.05 -39.02 -25.34
N LEU A 8 10.00 -38.23 -25.64
CA LEU A 8 10.14 -36.79 -25.84
C LEU A 8 10.46 -36.03 -24.56
N GLN A 9 9.82 -36.40 -23.44
CA GLN A 9 10.13 -35.81 -22.14
C GLN A 9 11.62 -35.99 -21.84
N ARG A 10 12.13 -37.23 -21.95
CA ARG A 10 13.52 -37.56 -21.65
C ARG A 10 14.51 -36.90 -22.61
N ASP A 11 14.26 -36.97 -23.91
CA ASP A 11 15.28 -36.67 -24.93
C ASP A 11 15.29 -35.19 -25.36
N ILE A 12 14.21 -34.42 -25.12
CA ILE A 12 14.10 -33.02 -25.59
C ILE A 12 13.81 -32.03 -24.46
N PHE A 13 13.06 -32.42 -23.44
CA PHE A 13 12.49 -31.47 -22.48
C PHE A 13 13.20 -31.50 -21.12
N THR A 14 13.56 -32.69 -20.62
CA THR A 14 14.40 -32.84 -19.43
C THR A 14 15.75 -32.11 -19.53
N PRO A 15 16.47 -32.09 -20.68
CA PRO A 15 17.73 -31.33 -20.79
C PRO A 15 17.59 -29.80 -20.69
N ASN A 16 16.36 -29.27 -20.76
CA ASN A 16 16.08 -27.83 -20.72
C ASN A 16 15.27 -27.43 -19.46
N ASP A 17 15.13 -28.32 -18.47
CA ASP A 17 14.23 -28.14 -17.32
C ASP A 17 12.77 -27.81 -17.71
N GLU A 18 12.28 -28.42 -18.79
CA GLU A 18 10.92 -28.22 -19.29
C GLU A 18 10.05 -29.47 -19.08
N ARG A 19 8.77 -29.29 -18.76
CA ARG A 19 7.79 -30.37 -18.54
C ARG A 19 6.77 -30.43 -19.68
N LEU A 20 6.64 -31.61 -20.29
CA LEU A 20 5.71 -31.88 -21.39
C LEU A 20 4.30 -32.15 -20.86
N LEU A 21 3.38 -31.23 -21.13
CA LEU A 21 1.98 -31.38 -20.73
C LEU A 21 1.19 -32.25 -21.71
N SER A 22 1.20 -31.88 -23.00
CA SER A 22 0.35 -32.49 -24.01
C SER A 22 1.05 -32.64 -25.37
N ILE A 23 0.54 -33.60 -26.13
CA ILE A 23 1.07 -33.95 -27.45
C ILE A 23 -0.10 -33.91 -28.43
N VAL A 24 0.08 -33.21 -29.55
CA VAL A 24 -0.90 -33.19 -30.63
C VAL A 24 -0.21 -33.51 -31.95
N ASN A 25 -0.61 -34.61 -32.58
CA ASN A 25 -0.15 -34.91 -33.92
C ASN A 25 -0.89 -34.02 -34.91
N VAL A 26 -0.15 -33.27 -35.71
CA VAL A 26 -0.70 -32.35 -36.71
C VAL A 26 -0.06 -32.72 -38.06
N CYS A 27 -0.74 -32.54 -39.20
CA CYS A 27 -0.12 -32.66 -40.55
C CYS A 27 -0.49 -31.52 -41.49
N LYS A 28 0.45 -30.91 -42.25
CA LYS A 28 0.11 -29.91 -43.29
C LYS A 28 -0.56 -30.59 -44.47
N ALA A 29 -1.68 -30.06 -44.95
CA ALA A 29 -2.35 -30.53 -46.17
C ALA A 29 -1.34 -30.67 -47.33
N GLY A 30 -1.20 -31.90 -47.84
CA GLY A 30 -0.31 -32.23 -48.96
C GLY A 30 1.18 -32.45 -48.66
N LYS A 31 1.63 -32.58 -47.41
CA LYS A 31 3.05 -32.94 -47.08
C LYS A 31 3.17 -33.99 -45.96
N LYS A 32 4.26 -34.79 -46.00
CA LYS A 32 4.58 -35.84 -45.01
C LYS A 32 4.52 -35.36 -43.55
N LYS A 33 4.02 -36.24 -42.67
CA LYS A 33 3.71 -36.05 -41.22
C LYS A 33 4.81 -35.28 -40.46
N LYS A 34 4.43 -34.31 -39.61
CA LYS A 34 5.35 -33.60 -38.70
C LYS A 34 4.67 -33.33 -37.35
N ASN A 35 5.26 -33.75 -36.24
CA ASN A 35 4.61 -33.66 -34.94
C ASN A 35 4.77 -32.25 -34.30
N CYS A 36 3.78 -31.75 -33.56
CA CYS A 36 3.89 -30.51 -32.76
C CYS A 36 3.51 -30.77 -31.29
N PHE A 37 4.09 -30.03 -30.35
CA PHE A 37 4.08 -30.34 -28.93
C PHE A 37 3.77 -29.08 -28.11
N LEU A 38 3.09 -29.24 -26.98
CA LEU A 38 2.68 -28.15 -26.07
C LEU A 38 3.34 -28.37 -24.70
N LEU A 39 4.04 -27.35 -24.21
CA LEU A 39 4.96 -27.46 -23.07
C LEU A 39 4.83 -26.34 -22.06
N THR A 40 5.19 -26.62 -20.81
CA THR A 40 5.26 -25.66 -19.72
C THR A 40 6.56 -25.80 -18.94
N THR A 41 7.12 -24.68 -18.49
CA THR A 41 8.27 -24.66 -17.58
C THR A 41 7.85 -24.30 -16.15
N GLU A 42 8.46 -24.93 -15.15
CA GLU A 42 8.21 -24.65 -13.73
C GLU A 42 9.03 -23.43 -13.28
N ARG A 43 8.31 -22.31 -13.10
CA ARG A 43 8.66 -21.05 -12.42
C ARG A 43 9.91 -20.25 -12.91
N PRO A 44 9.73 -18.98 -13.37
CA PRO A 44 8.43 -18.34 -13.61
C PRO A 44 7.68 -19.11 -14.71
N VAL A 45 6.37 -19.30 -14.54
CA VAL A 45 5.55 -20.15 -15.43
C VAL A 45 5.61 -19.58 -16.85
N GLN A 46 6.36 -20.23 -17.74
CA GLN A 46 6.41 -19.88 -19.16
C GLN A 46 5.85 -21.06 -19.97
N VAL A 47 4.67 -20.86 -20.55
CA VAL A 47 4.06 -21.83 -21.46
C VAL A 47 4.62 -21.60 -22.87
N LYS A 48 5.07 -22.66 -23.53
CA LYS A 48 5.61 -22.61 -24.90
C LYS A 48 4.99 -23.70 -25.77
N VAL A 49 4.70 -23.36 -27.02
CA VAL A 49 4.35 -24.33 -28.06
C VAL A 49 5.63 -24.67 -28.83
N VAL A 50 5.99 -25.95 -28.92
CA VAL A 50 7.24 -26.38 -29.55
C VAL A 50 6.97 -27.37 -30.67
N LYS A 51 7.44 -27.05 -31.87
CA LYS A 51 7.42 -27.97 -33.01
C LYS A 51 8.65 -28.86 -32.98
N VAL A 52 8.47 -30.17 -33.13
CA VAL A 52 9.57 -31.13 -33.12
C VAL A 52 9.46 -32.07 -34.33
N LYS A 53 10.55 -32.26 -35.06
CA LYS A 53 10.60 -33.15 -36.23
C LYS A 53 11.24 -34.49 -35.83
N LYS A 54 10.64 -35.61 -36.24
CA LYS A 54 11.32 -36.91 -36.21
C LYS A 54 12.42 -36.93 -37.26
N SER A 55 13.60 -37.45 -36.92
CA SER A 55 14.72 -37.56 -37.83
C SER A 55 14.46 -38.63 -38.90
N ASP A 56 15.03 -38.42 -40.09
CA ASP A 56 14.93 -39.37 -41.20
C ASP A 56 15.98 -40.50 -41.09
N LYS A 57 16.94 -40.38 -40.14
CA LYS A 57 18.07 -41.33 -39.94
C LYS A 57 18.08 -42.03 -38.56
N GLY A 58 16.93 -42.11 -37.87
CA GLY A 58 16.81 -42.83 -36.59
C GLY A 58 15.58 -42.45 -35.76
N ASP A 59 15.39 -43.10 -34.61
CA ASP A 59 14.25 -42.90 -33.69
C ASP A 59 14.42 -41.71 -32.73
N PHE A 60 15.12 -40.66 -33.18
CA PHE A 60 15.33 -39.45 -32.40
C PHE A 60 14.51 -38.28 -32.93
N TYR A 61 14.13 -37.41 -31.99
CA TYR A 61 13.35 -36.22 -32.25
C TYR A 61 14.23 -34.97 -32.10
N LYS A 62 14.01 -33.95 -32.93
CA LYS A 62 14.75 -32.68 -32.85
C LYS A 62 13.81 -31.49 -32.75
N ARG A 63 14.05 -30.64 -31.74
CA ARG A 63 13.37 -29.35 -31.56
C ARG A 63 13.59 -28.47 -32.79
N GLN A 64 12.50 -28.01 -33.42
CA GLN A 64 12.55 -27.19 -34.63
C GLN A 64 12.35 -25.71 -34.31
N ILE A 65 11.22 -25.36 -33.71
CA ILE A 65 10.84 -23.98 -33.39
C ILE A 65 10.05 -24.01 -32.06
N ALA A 66 10.23 -22.98 -31.23
CA ALA A 66 9.47 -22.77 -30.01
C ALA A 66 8.83 -21.37 -30.04
N TRP A 67 7.58 -21.27 -29.59
CA TRP A 67 6.81 -20.04 -29.47
C TRP A 67 6.35 -19.86 -28.03
N ALA A 68 6.48 -18.67 -27.46
CA ALA A 68 5.89 -18.40 -26.15
C ALA A 68 4.37 -18.24 -26.29
N LEU A 69 3.60 -18.82 -25.38
CA LEU A 69 2.14 -18.74 -25.42
C LEU A 69 1.65 -17.29 -25.28
N ARG A 70 2.42 -16.44 -24.59
CA ARG A 70 2.13 -15.01 -24.45
C ARG A 70 2.10 -14.25 -25.79
N ASP A 71 2.71 -14.81 -26.82
CA ASP A 71 2.73 -14.22 -28.17
C ASP A 71 1.55 -14.72 -29.03
N LEU A 72 0.63 -15.51 -28.46
CA LEU A 72 -0.55 -16.03 -29.13
C LEU A 72 -1.66 -14.96 -29.19
N ALA A 73 -1.95 -14.45 -30.38
CA ALA A 73 -2.92 -13.37 -30.57
C ALA A 73 -4.36 -13.86 -30.83
N VAL A 74 -4.54 -14.97 -31.56
CA VAL A 74 -5.86 -15.45 -31.98
C VAL A 74 -5.87 -16.98 -32.02
N VAL A 75 -6.95 -17.57 -31.48
CA VAL A 75 -7.31 -18.99 -31.62
C VAL A 75 -8.71 -19.03 -32.20
N ASP A 76 -8.87 -19.60 -33.40
CA ASP A 76 -10.18 -19.77 -34.03
C ASP A 76 -10.56 -21.25 -34.04
N ALA A 77 -11.77 -21.55 -33.58
CA ALA A 77 -12.35 -22.89 -33.55
C ALA A 77 -13.49 -22.93 -34.56
N LYS A 78 -13.29 -23.62 -35.69
CA LYS A 78 -14.35 -23.83 -36.66
C LYS A 78 -15.09 -25.13 -36.32
N ASP A 79 -16.40 -24.99 -36.21
CA ASP A 79 -17.43 -25.95 -35.77
C ASP A 79 -17.20 -27.44 -36.15
N ALA A 80 -17.49 -28.35 -35.22
CA ALA A 80 -17.12 -29.77 -35.23
C ALA A 80 -17.88 -30.65 -36.25
N ILE A 81 -18.81 -30.07 -37.01
CA ILE A 81 -19.71 -30.83 -37.90
C ILE A 81 -19.19 -30.90 -39.35
N LYS A 82 -18.13 -30.16 -39.70
CA LYS A 82 -17.45 -30.30 -41.00
C LYS A 82 -15.98 -30.61 -40.80
N VAL A 83 -15.61 -31.83 -41.16
CA VAL A 83 -14.26 -32.38 -41.37
C VAL A 83 -13.11 -31.38 -41.17
N SER A 84 -12.38 -31.62 -40.09
CA SER A 84 -11.09 -31.09 -39.63
C SER A 84 -10.35 -30.09 -40.53
N TYR A 85 -10.30 -28.82 -40.11
CA TYR A 85 -9.19 -27.91 -40.43
C TYR A 85 -8.91 -26.97 -39.26
N PHE A 86 -7.74 -27.11 -38.61
CA PHE A 86 -7.25 -26.08 -37.70
C PHE A 86 -6.40 -25.06 -38.48
N LEU A 87 -6.86 -23.81 -38.53
CA LEU A 87 -6.09 -22.66 -39.01
C LEU A 87 -5.56 -21.92 -37.79
N ILE A 88 -4.23 -21.94 -37.61
CA ILE A 88 -3.53 -21.08 -36.66
C ILE A 88 -2.95 -19.93 -37.49
N PRO A 89 -3.53 -18.72 -37.46
CA PRO A 89 -2.96 -17.58 -38.16
C PRO A 89 -1.86 -16.96 -37.28
N TRP A 90 -0.70 -16.72 -37.90
CA TRP A 90 0.47 -15.90 -37.47
C TRP A 90 1.81 -16.65 -37.33
N ILE A 91 2.28 -17.16 -38.46
CA ILE A 91 3.55 -16.86 -39.15
C ILE A 91 3.19 -17.10 -40.63
N SER A 92 3.68 -16.30 -41.59
CA SER A 92 3.31 -16.35 -43.03
C SER A 92 3.56 -17.69 -43.77
N THR A 93 3.58 -18.84 -43.11
CA THR A 93 3.85 -20.17 -43.69
C THR A 93 2.97 -21.32 -43.18
N PHE A 94 2.00 -21.09 -42.28
CA PHE A 94 1.15 -22.15 -41.72
C PHE A 94 -0.33 -22.02 -42.14
N LYS A 95 -0.71 -22.67 -43.25
CA LYS A 95 -2.11 -23.00 -43.60
C LYS A 95 -2.31 -24.52 -43.63
N GLY A 96 -3.41 -24.97 -43.02
CA GLY A 96 -4.08 -26.27 -43.21
C GLY A 96 -3.42 -27.47 -42.55
N TRP A 97 -3.80 -27.80 -41.31
CA TRP A 97 -3.42 -29.08 -40.69
C TRP A 97 -4.64 -29.86 -40.15
N GLU A 98 -4.66 -31.19 -40.35
CA GLU A 98 -5.81 -32.10 -40.06
C GLU A 98 -5.47 -33.19 -39.02
N TYR A 99 -6.50 -33.70 -38.32
CA TYR A 99 -6.46 -34.82 -37.36
C TYR A 99 -7.04 -36.09 -38.01
N TYR A 100 -6.40 -37.26 -37.82
CA TYR A 100 -6.88 -38.56 -38.32
C TYR A 100 -6.97 -39.58 -37.17
N GLY A 101 -8.13 -40.23 -37.04
CA GLY A 101 -8.35 -41.45 -36.24
C GLY A 101 -8.47 -42.67 -37.16
N GLU A 102 -7.93 -43.81 -36.73
CA GLU A 102 -7.93 -45.08 -37.47
C GLU A 102 -9.21 -45.87 -37.16
N ASN A 103 -9.93 -46.30 -38.20
CA ASN A 103 -10.83 -47.46 -38.15
C ASN A 103 -10.84 -48.12 -39.53
N GLN A 104 -10.50 -49.42 -39.58
CA GLN A 104 -10.47 -50.24 -40.77
C GLN A 104 -11.47 -51.39 -40.56
N SER A 105 -12.61 -51.36 -41.22
CA SER A 105 -13.55 -52.48 -41.30
C SER A 105 -13.41 -53.12 -42.67
N VAL A 106 -12.93 -54.37 -42.68
CA VAL A 106 -12.93 -55.24 -43.86
C VAL A 106 -14.24 -56.01 -43.86
N ALA A 107 -15.15 -55.67 -44.77
CA ALA A 107 -16.27 -56.52 -45.14
C ALA A 107 -15.88 -57.20 -46.45
N GLY A 108 -15.45 -58.46 -46.36
CA GLY A 108 -15.37 -59.35 -47.52
C GLY A 108 -16.76 -59.97 -47.71
N GLY A 109 -17.33 -59.76 -48.89
CA GLY A 109 -18.36 -60.66 -49.41
C GLY A 109 -17.72 -61.96 -49.88
N ASP A 110 -18.53 -63.00 -49.95
CA ASP A 110 -18.82 -63.68 -51.21
C ASP A 110 -20.07 -64.55 -51.00
N GLU A 111 -21.08 -64.32 -51.83
CA GLU A 111 -22.22 -65.21 -52.01
C GLU A 111 -21.72 -66.46 -52.74
N GLU A 112 -21.64 -67.59 -52.05
CA GLU A 112 -21.37 -68.87 -52.70
C GLU A 112 -22.63 -69.38 -53.41
N ALA A 113 -22.38 -69.93 -54.60
CA ALA A 113 -23.35 -70.55 -55.48
C ALA A 113 -24.17 -71.64 -54.75
N VAL A 114 -25.47 -71.66 -55.03
CA VAL A 114 -26.37 -72.73 -54.57
C VAL A 114 -26.01 -74.01 -55.33
N ASP A 115 -25.18 -74.84 -54.71
CA ASP A 115 -24.97 -76.23 -55.13
C ASP A 115 -26.25 -77.02 -54.84
N GLU A 116 -26.68 -77.82 -55.81
CA GLU A 116 -27.91 -78.61 -55.77
C GLU A 116 -27.80 -79.64 -54.63
N TYR A 117 -28.66 -79.51 -53.61
CA TYR A 117 -28.57 -80.29 -52.37
C TYR A 117 -28.68 -81.80 -52.64
N GLN A 118 -27.57 -82.53 -52.46
CA GLN A 118 -27.53 -83.98 -52.47
C GLN A 118 -27.69 -84.52 -51.04
N GLU A 119 -28.71 -85.35 -50.81
CA GLU A 119 -28.90 -86.04 -49.53
C GLU A 119 -27.78 -87.06 -49.31
N LEU A 120 -27.15 -87.00 -48.14
CA LEU A 120 -26.03 -87.85 -47.72
C LEU A 120 -26.39 -89.33 -47.83
N ASN A 121 -25.47 -90.13 -48.36
CA ASN A 121 -25.67 -91.58 -48.35
C ASN A 121 -25.39 -92.13 -46.93
N ALA A 122 -26.05 -93.22 -46.55
CA ALA A 122 -25.94 -93.80 -45.19
C ALA A 122 -24.50 -94.16 -44.76
N ARG A 123 -23.56 -94.25 -45.71
CA ARG A 123 -22.15 -94.53 -45.45
C ARG A 123 -21.37 -93.26 -45.14
N GLU A 124 -21.64 -92.17 -45.85
CA GLU A 124 -21.13 -90.83 -45.55
C GLU A 124 -21.68 -90.33 -44.22
N GLU A 125 -22.95 -90.61 -43.92
CA GLU A 125 -23.56 -90.31 -42.62
C GLU A 125 -22.82 -91.04 -41.48
N GLN A 126 -22.50 -92.32 -41.67
CA GLN A 126 -21.75 -93.13 -40.70
C GLN A 126 -20.27 -92.72 -40.57
N ASP A 127 -19.61 -92.35 -41.68
CA ASP A 127 -18.22 -91.86 -41.66
C ASP A 127 -18.13 -90.48 -40.99
N ILE A 128 -19.12 -89.60 -41.19
CA ILE A 128 -19.24 -88.32 -40.49
C ILE A 128 -19.50 -88.55 -38.99
N GLU A 129 -20.34 -89.51 -38.63
CA GLU A 129 -20.64 -89.85 -37.23
C GLU A 129 -19.38 -90.35 -36.48
N ILE A 130 -18.57 -91.22 -37.10
CA ILE A 130 -17.28 -91.67 -36.55
C ILE A 130 -16.28 -90.51 -36.45
N MET A 131 -16.23 -89.63 -37.45
CA MET A 131 -15.34 -88.47 -37.43
C MET A 131 -15.77 -87.47 -36.34
N MET A 132 -17.07 -87.28 -36.14
CA MET A 132 -17.64 -86.44 -35.08
C MET A 132 -17.38 -87.01 -33.69
N GLU A 133 -17.54 -88.32 -33.49
CA GLU A 133 -17.13 -89.01 -32.24
C GLU A 133 -15.63 -88.80 -31.95
N GLY A 134 -14.78 -88.86 -32.98
CA GLY A 134 -13.34 -88.59 -32.85
C GLY A 134 -13.01 -87.13 -32.48
N CYS A 135 -13.87 -86.19 -32.88
CA CYS A 135 -13.72 -84.77 -32.58
C CYS A 135 -14.32 -84.34 -31.24
N GLU A 136 -15.20 -85.13 -30.60
CA GLU A 136 -15.83 -84.78 -29.32
C GLU A 136 -14.80 -84.42 -28.24
N TYR A 137 -13.70 -85.17 -28.16
CA TYR A 137 -12.64 -84.90 -27.18
C TYR A 137 -11.92 -83.56 -27.43
N ALA A 138 -11.74 -83.19 -28.71
CA ALA A 138 -11.14 -81.92 -29.09
C ALA A 138 -12.09 -80.74 -28.81
N ILE A 139 -13.40 -80.92 -29.05
CA ILE A 139 -14.44 -79.94 -28.77
C ILE A 139 -14.56 -79.71 -27.26
N SER A 140 -14.66 -80.78 -26.47
CA SER A 140 -14.78 -80.70 -25.00
C SER A 140 -13.56 -80.01 -24.36
N ASN A 141 -12.35 -80.28 -24.84
CA ASN A 141 -11.15 -79.56 -24.38
C ASN A 141 -11.15 -78.08 -24.76
N ALA A 142 -11.62 -77.74 -25.96
CA ALA A 142 -11.74 -76.34 -26.40
C ALA A 142 -12.78 -75.58 -25.57
N GLU A 143 -13.90 -76.21 -25.22
CA GLU A 143 -14.93 -75.64 -24.35
C GLU A 143 -14.41 -75.42 -22.92
N ALA A 144 -13.70 -76.40 -22.34
CA ALA A 144 -13.09 -76.27 -21.02
C ALA A 144 -12.04 -75.14 -20.98
N PHE A 145 -11.27 -74.97 -22.05
CA PHE A 145 -10.35 -73.85 -22.21
C PHE A 145 -11.08 -72.51 -22.34
N ALA A 146 -12.15 -72.45 -23.13
CA ALA A 146 -12.97 -71.25 -23.29
C ALA A 146 -13.64 -70.82 -21.98
N GLU A 147 -14.15 -71.76 -21.17
CA GLU A 147 -14.69 -71.47 -19.85
C GLU A 147 -13.64 -70.92 -18.89
N LYS A 148 -12.45 -71.53 -18.88
CA LYS A 148 -11.35 -71.06 -18.03
C LYS A 148 -10.94 -69.63 -18.42
N LEU A 149 -10.81 -69.36 -19.71
CA LEU A 149 -10.50 -68.03 -20.24
C LEU A 149 -11.60 -67.01 -19.89
N SER A 150 -12.87 -67.41 -19.97
CA SER A 150 -14.02 -66.58 -19.60
C SER A 150 -13.99 -66.19 -18.11
N ARG A 151 -13.66 -67.12 -17.21
CA ARG A 151 -13.48 -66.83 -15.78
C ARG A 151 -12.31 -65.90 -15.51
N GLU A 152 -11.17 -66.11 -16.16
CA GLU A 152 -10.00 -65.22 -16.02
C GLU A 152 -10.28 -63.81 -16.54
N LEU A 153 -11.02 -63.67 -17.66
CA LEU A 153 -11.50 -62.40 -18.19
C LEU A 153 -12.44 -61.68 -17.20
N GLN A 154 -13.34 -62.39 -16.54
CA GLN A 154 -14.25 -61.82 -15.53
C GLN A 154 -13.51 -61.24 -14.32
N VAL A 155 -12.45 -61.92 -13.87
CA VAL A 155 -11.58 -61.42 -12.77
C VAL A 155 -10.84 -60.16 -13.23
N LEU A 156 -10.33 -60.16 -14.46
CA LEU A 156 -9.68 -58.98 -15.07
C LEU A 156 -10.64 -57.78 -15.18
N ASP A 157 -11.91 -57.99 -15.51
CA ASP A 157 -12.93 -56.93 -15.52
C ASP A 157 -13.16 -56.35 -14.12
N GLY A 158 -13.16 -57.19 -13.08
CA GLY A 158 -13.23 -56.75 -11.69
C GLY A 158 -12.04 -55.87 -11.28
N VAL A 159 -10.82 -56.26 -11.68
CA VAL A 159 -9.59 -55.47 -11.46
C VAL A 159 -9.69 -54.14 -12.21
N ARG A 160 -10.17 -54.13 -13.46
CA ARG A 160 -10.35 -52.91 -14.25
C ARG A 160 -11.30 -51.93 -13.57
N LEU A 161 -12.39 -52.42 -12.98
CA LEU A 161 -13.33 -51.58 -12.23
C LEU A 161 -12.67 -50.96 -11.00
N ILE A 162 -11.82 -51.70 -10.29
CA ILE A 162 -11.08 -51.21 -9.13
C ILE A 162 -10.06 -50.15 -9.56
N GLU A 163 -9.31 -50.37 -10.64
CA GLU A 163 -8.39 -49.39 -11.21
C GLU A 163 -9.11 -48.09 -11.56
N MET A 164 -10.26 -48.17 -12.24
CA MET A 164 -11.06 -46.99 -12.57
C MET A 164 -11.51 -46.22 -11.31
N LYS A 165 -11.95 -46.93 -10.26
CA LYS A 165 -12.31 -46.29 -8.98
C LYS A 165 -11.12 -45.64 -8.30
N LEU A 166 -9.96 -46.31 -8.27
CA LEU A 166 -8.72 -45.77 -7.72
C LEU A 166 -8.29 -44.50 -8.44
N SER A 167 -8.34 -44.48 -9.78
CA SER A 167 -8.08 -43.26 -10.56
C SER A 167 -9.03 -42.13 -10.19
N SER A 168 -10.33 -42.41 -9.98
CA SER A 168 -11.27 -41.37 -9.54
C SER A 168 -10.95 -40.83 -8.14
N TYR A 169 -10.47 -41.68 -7.22
CA TYR A 169 -10.05 -41.26 -5.89
C TYR A 169 -8.78 -40.42 -5.93
N GLU A 170 -7.79 -40.79 -6.77
CA GLU A 170 -6.59 -39.98 -6.97
C GLU A 170 -6.91 -38.59 -7.52
N GLU A 171 -7.81 -38.49 -8.51
CA GLU A 171 -8.25 -37.20 -9.05
C GLU A 171 -8.93 -36.33 -7.98
N MET A 172 -9.82 -36.91 -7.16
CA MET A 172 -10.45 -36.19 -6.05
C MET A 172 -9.43 -35.73 -5.01
N LEU A 173 -8.48 -36.59 -4.64
CA LEU A 173 -7.42 -36.24 -3.68
C LEU A 173 -6.52 -35.13 -4.21
N GLN A 174 -6.19 -35.16 -5.51
CA GLN A 174 -5.42 -34.12 -6.16
C GLN A 174 -6.17 -32.79 -6.17
N SER A 175 -7.48 -32.80 -6.44
CA SER A 175 -8.33 -31.61 -6.38
C SER A 175 -8.39 -31.02 -4.96
N VAL A 176 -8.59 -31.86 -3.93
CA VAL A 176 -8.62 -31.42 -2.53
C VAL A 176 -7.27 -30.82 -2.12
N LYS A 177 -6.17 -31.42 -2.55
CA LYS A 177 -4.82 -30.89 -2.28
C LYS A 177 -4.64 -29.50 -2.90
N GLU A 178 -5.03 -29.32 -4.16
CA GLU A 178 -4.96 -28.02 -4.82
C GLU A 178 -5.83 -26.97 -4.13
N GLN A 179 -7.02 -27.35 -3.69
CA GLN A 179 -7.88 -26.47 -2.88
C GLN A 179 -7.23 -26.10 -1.53
N MET A 180 -6.60 -27.06 -0.85
CA MET A 180 -5.90 -26.82 0.41
C MET A 180 -4.71 -25.86 0.22
N ASP A 181 -3.93 -26.02 -0.85
CA ASP A 181 -2.82 -25.13 -1.18
C ASP A 181 -3.32 -23.69 -1.44
N GLN A 182 -4.43 -23.54 -2.19
CA GLN A 182 -5.06 -22.24 -2.42
C GLN A 182 -5.57 -21.58 -1.13
N ILE A 183 -6.20 -22.36 -0.24
CA ILE A 183 -6.66 -21.86 1.07
C ILE A 183 -5.48 -21.42 1.93
N SER A 184 -4.38 -22.19 1.94
CA SER A 184 -3.17 -21.84 2.68
C SER A 184 -2.54 -20.55 2.18
N GLU A 185 -2.43 -20.38 0.86
CA GLU A 185 -1.93 -19.13 0.25
C GLU A 185 -2.85 -17.95 0.56
N SER A 186 -4.17 -18.14 0.44
CA SER A 186 -5.17 -17.13 0.80
C SER A 186 -5.05 -16.70 2.26
N ASN A 187 -4.93 -17.65 3.18
CA ASN A 187 -4.74 -17.37 4.60
C ASN A 187 -3.44 -16.62 4.86
N HIS A 188 -2.35 -16.99 4.19
CA HIS A 188 -1.09 -16.26 4.32
C HIS A 188 -1.22 -14.79 3.92
N LEU A 189 -1.89 -14.51 2.80
CA LEU A 189 -2.17 -13.14 2.35
C LEU A 189 -3.06 -12.37 3.34
N ILE A 190 -4.06 -13.04 3.91
CA ILE A 190 -4.92 -12.44 4.96
C ILE A 190 -4.09 -12.09 6.20
N HIS A 191 -3.21 -12.99 6.66
CA HIS A 191 -2.34 -12.73 7.80
C HIS A 191 -1.37 -11.57 7.54
N LEU A 192 -0.78 -11.50 6.35
CA LEU A 192 0.08 -10.40 5.95
C LEU A 192 -0.69 -9.09 5.92
N SER A 193 -1.89 -9.09 5.34
CA SER A 193 -2.79 -7.92 5.30
C SER A 193 -3.12 -7.45 6.71
N ASN A 194 -3.55 -8.34 7.60
CA ASN A 194 -3.86 -8.01 8.99
C ASN A 194 -2.66 -7.44 9.73
N THR A 195 -1.47 -8.02 9.53
CA THR A 195 -0.23 -7.50 10.11
C THR A 195 0.08 -6.09 9.61
N ASN A 196 -0.10 -5.84 8.32
CA ASN A 196 0.09 -4.53 7.71
C ASN A 196 -0.93 -3.51 8.24
N ILE A 197 -2.19 -3.90 8.42
CA ILE A 197 -3.25 -3.05 8.99
C ILE A 197 -2.87 -2.63 10.41
N VAL A 198 -2.45 -3.58 11.27
CA VAL A 198 -2.05 -3.27 12.65
C VAL A 198 -0.85 -2.32 12.68
N LYS A 199 0.16 -2.55 11.83
CA LYS A 199 1.32 -1.65 11.72
C LYS A 199 0.90 -0.27 11.24
N LEU A 200 0.10 -0.18 10.19
CA LEU A 200 -0.39 1.09 9.65
C LEU A 200 -1.21 1.86 10.68
N LEU A 201 -2.08 1.17 11.42
CA LEU A 201 -2.87 1.75 12.49
C LEU A 201 -1.97 2.32 13.59
N SER A 202 -0.93 1.58 14.00
CA SER A 202 0.04 2.09 14.98
C SER A 202 0.81 3.33 14.51
N GLU A 203 1.11 3.43 13.21
CA GLU A 203 1.75 4.61 12.62
C GLU A 203 0.80 5.80 12.58
N ILE A 204 -0.47 5.59 12.22
CA ILE A 204 -1.51 6.63 12.21
C ILE A 204 -1.77 7.12 13.63
N GLU A 205 -1.91 6.22 14.61
CA GLU A 205 -2.11 6.57 16.02
C GLU A 205 -0.94 7.40 16.54
N PHE A 206 0.31 7.03 16.21
CA PHE A 206 1.47 7.84 16.56
C PHE A 206 1.35 9.27 16.03
N LEU A 207 1.03 9.43 14.74
CA LEU A 207 0.89 10.75 14.12
C LEU A 207 -0.25 11.55 14.73
N VAL A 208 -1.44 10.96 14.91
CA VAL A 208 -2.61 11.64 15.48
C VAL A 208 -2.34 12.10 16.91
N ASN A 209 -1.66 11.30 17.72
CA ASN A 209 -1.41 11.63 19.13
C ASN A 209 -0.35 12.71 19.32
N HIS A 210 0.56 12.91 18.36
CA HIS A 210 1.71 13.83 18.53
C HIS A 210 1.67 15.05 17.58
N MET A 211 0.97 14.96 16.44
CA MET A 211 0.84 16.03 15.44
C MET A 211 -0.52 16.75 15.49
N ASP A 212 -1.25 16.64 16.60
CA ASP A 212 -2.49 17.37 16.84
C ASP A 212 -2.34 18.41 17.94
N LEU A 213 -2.94 19.57 17.74
CA LEU A 213 -2.99 20.66 18.71
C LEU A 213 -4.45 20.96 19.03
N ALA A 214 -4.81 20.83 20.31
CA ALA A 214 -6.20 21.01 20.72
C ALA A 214 -6.76 22.38 20.28
N LYS A 215 -8.03 22.39 19.85
CA LYS A 215 -8.71 23.60 19.37
C LYS A 215 -8.67 24.77 20.37
N GLY A 216 -8.64 24.47 21.67
CA GLY A 216 -8.48 25.47 22.73
C GLY A 216 -7.12 26.18 22.69
N HIS A 217 -6.04 25.44 22.46
CA HIS A 217 -4.70 26.00 22.31
C HIS A 217 -4.59 26.85 21.03
N ILE A 218 -5.16 26.39 19.92
CA ILE A 218 -5.21 27.17 18.67
C ILE A 218 -5.90 28.52 18.91
N LYS A 219 -7.07 28.53 19.55
CA LYS A 219 -7.79 29.77 19.89
C LYS A 219 -6.99 30.67 20.84
N ALA A 220 -6.35 30.10 21.86
CA ALA A 220 -5.52 30.87 22.78
C ALA A 220 -4.35 31.57 22.07
N LEU A 221 -3.71 30.93 21.09
CA LEU A 221 -2.63 31.52 20.31
C LEU A 221 -3.10 32.58 19.32
N GLN A 222 -4.28 32.40 18.71
CA GLN A 222 -4.83 33.33 17.73
C GLN A 222 -5.46 34.57 18.38
N GLU A 223 -6.28 34.37 19.40
CA GLU A 223 -7.21 35.37 19.93
C GLU A 223 -7.09 35.57 21.45
N GLY A 224 -6.30 34.76 22.15
CA GLY A 224 -6.24 34.77 23.62
C GLY A 224 -5.71 36.07 24.20
N ASP A 225 -6.41 36.66 25.15
CA ASP A 225 -6.03 37.94 25.75
C ASP A 225 -4.62 37.92 26.38
N LEU A 226 -3.77 38.89 26.01
CA LEU A 226 -2.41 39.03 26.55
C LEU A 226 -2.33 40.03 27.70
N ALA A 227 -3.42 40.70 28.08
CA ALA A 227 -3.43 41.64 29.20
C ALA A 227 -3.78 40.95 30.54
N SER A 228 -4.73 40.01 30.54
CA SER A 228 -5.14 39.28 31.75
C SER A 228 -4.17 38.17 32.15
N SER A 229 -4.06 37.89 33.46
CA SER A 229 -3.17 36.84 33.96
C SER A 229 -3.57 35.46 33.45
N ARG A 230 -4.88 35.19 33.41
CA ARG A 230 -5.45 33.93 32.91
C ARG A 230 -5.19 33.75 31.40
N GLY A 231 -5.27 34.84 30.63
CA GLY A 231 -5.01 34.80 29.20
C GLY A 231 -3.53 34.53 28.89
N ILE A 232 -2.61 35.17 29.61
CA ILE A 232 -1.16 34.90 29.50
C ILE A 232 -0.85 33.43 29.83
N GLU A 233 -1.41 32.89 30.90
CA GLU A 233 -1.22 31.48 31.26
C GLU A 233 -1.74 30.53 30.18
N ALA A 234 -2.93 30.79 29.65
CA ALA A 234 -3.50 30.00 28.55
C ALA A 234 -2.63 30.07 27.28
N CYS A 235 -2.13 31.25 26.92
CA CYS A 235 -1.22 31.41 25.79
C CYS A 235 0.13 30.71 26.04
N THR A 236 0.64 30.73 27.27
CA THR A 236 1.90 30.05 27.63
C THR A 236 1.76 28.53 27.47
N ASN A 237 0.71 27.96 28.05
CA ASN A 237 0.43 26.52 27.93
C ASN A 237 0.20 26.11 26.46
N ALA A 238 -0.47 26.95 25.68
CA ALA A 238 -0.68 26.71 24.25
C ALA A 238 0.62 26.81 23.43
N ALA A 239 1.51 27.73 23.79
CA ALA A 239 2.80 27.94 23.14
C ALA A 239 3.77 26.77 23.43
N ASP A 240 3.75 26.24 24.65
CA ASP A 240 4.48 25.04 25.04
C ASP A 240 3.96 23.80 24.31
N ALA A 241 2.64 23.62 24.25
CA ALA A 241 2.02 22.52 23.51
C ALA A 241 2.37 22.60 22.01
N LEU A 242 2.34 23.78 21.41
CA LEU A 242 2.76 23.99 20.02
C LEU A 242 4.21 23.57 19.79
N LEU A 243 5.14 23.96 20.68
CA LEU A 243 6.54 23.55 20.59
C LEU A 243 6.71 22.04 20.71
N GLN A 244 5.97 21.40 21.61
CA GLN A 244 6.00 19.94 21.77
C GLN A 244 5.57 19.24 20.48
N CYS A 245 4.47 19.68 19.85
CA CYS A 245 4.00 19.13 18.58
C CYS A 245 4.96 19.40 17.41
N MET A 246 5.65 20.55 17.41
CA MET A 246 6.62 20.88 16.35
C MET A 246 7.92 20.08 16.45
N ASN A 247 8.34 19.74 17.67
CA ASN A 247 9.63 19.09 17.94
C ASN A 247 9.51 17.56 18.11
N VAL A 248 8.38 16.96 17.74
CA VAL A 248 8.21 15.50 17.76
C VAL A 248 9.25 14.85 16.84
N ALA A 249 9.96 13.86 17.37
CA ALA A 249 10.86 13.03 16.57
C ALA A 249 10.04 12.13 15.61
N LEU A 250 9.89 12.59 14.38
CA LEU A 250 9.21 11.84 13.32
C LEU A 250 9.96 10.54 13.00
N ARG A 251 9.21 9.47 12.70
CA ARG A 251 9.81 8.21 12.24
C ARG A 251 10.24 8.33 10.78
N PRO A 252 11.21 7.53 10.31
CA PRO A 252 11.64 7.56 8.92
C PRO A 252 10.47 7.42 7.94
N GLY A 253 10.37 8.32 6.97
CA GLY A 253 9.31 8.33 5.96
C GLY A 253 8.07 9.17 6.33
N HIS A 254 7.87 9.54 7.60
CA HIS A 254 6.79 10.47 7.98
C HIS A 254 6.99 11.85 7.35
N ASP A 255 8.24 12.27 7.19
CA ASP A 255 8.63 13.51 6.51
C ASP A 255 8.25 13.52 5.03
N MET A 256 8.04 12.36 4.40
CA MET A 256 7.59 12.26 3.01
C MET A 256 6.08 12.43 2.86
N LEU A 257 5.30 12.27 3.95
CA LEU A 257 3.85 12.37 3.93
C LEU A 257 3.41 13.83 3.77
N LEU A 258 2.62 14.09 2.73
CA LEU A 258 2.09 15.44 2.46
C LEU A 258 1.31 16.01 3.65
N ALA A 259 0.50 15.18 4.33
CA ALA A 259 -0.28 15.59 5.49
C ALA A 259 0.62 16.08 6.65
N VAL A 260 1.74 15.40 6.89
CA VAL A 260 2.71 15.78 7.93
C VAL A 260 3.37 17.11 7.57
N LYS A 261 3.82 17.28 6.32
CA LYS A 261 4.39 18.55 5.84
C LYS A 261 3.40 19.71 5.98
N GLN A 262 2.14 19.50 5.58
CA GLN A 262 1.09 20.51 5.69
C GLN A 262 0.82 20.89 7.15
N GLN A 263 0.81 19.90 8.05
CA GLN A 263 0.58 20.15 9.48
C GLN A 263 1.75 20.89 10.13
N GLN A 264 3.00 20.53 9.81
CA GLN A 264 4.18 21.28 10.24
C GLN A 264 4.16 22.73 9.74
N GLN A 265 3.75 22.96 8.49
CA GLN A 265 3.58 24.31 7.96
C GLN A 265 2.55 25.10 8.76
N ARG A 266 1.38 24.51 9.04
CA ARG A 266 0.34 25.15 9.87
C ARG A 266 0.86 25.53 11.27
N PHE A 267 1.66 24.67 11.88
CA PHE A 267 2.30 24.99 13.16
C PHE A 267 3.29 26.14 13.03
N SER A 268 4.08 26.19 11.96
CA SER A 268 4.97 27.32 11.68
C SER A 268 4.20 28.63 11.49
N ASP A 269 3.08 28.60 10.76
CA ASP A 269 2.23 29.77 10.52
C ASP A 269 1.60 30.27 11.84
N LEU A 270 1.11 29.35 12.68
CA LEU A 270 0.58 29.67 14.01
C LEU A 270 1.65 30.28 14.92
N ARG A 271 2.85 29.69 14.93
CA ARG A 271 4.01 30.20 15.69
C ARG A 271 4.36 31.62 15.26
N GLU A 272 4.47 31.88 13.95
CA GLU A 272 4.79 33.19 13.43
C GLU A 272 3.71 34.23 13.76
N HIS A 273 2.44 33.85 13.60
CA HIS A 273 1.31 34.70 13.95
C HIS A 273 1.33 35.09 15.43
N PHE A 274 1.49 34.11 16.32
CA PHE A 274 1.55 34.36 17.75
C PHE A 274 2.78 35.19 18.15
N ALA A 275 3.95 34.89 17.58
CA ALA A 275 5.18 35.65 17.84
C ALA A 275 5.03 37.14 17.46
N ARG A 276 4.43 37.43 16.30
CA ARG A 276 4.13 38.80 15.87
C ARG A 276 3.13 39.48 16.80
N ARG A 277 2.08 38.78 17.21
CA ARG A 277 1.05 39.29 18.12
C ARG A 277 1.62 39.62 19.50
N LEU A 278 2.41 38.70 20.06
CA LEU A 278 3.10 38.87 21.34
C LEU A 278 4.06 40.06 21.29
N ALA A 279 4.85 40.17 20.22
CA ALA A 279 5.78 41.28 20.07
C ALA A 279 5.08 42.64 20.00
N ASN A 280 4.01 42.75 19.21
CA ASN A 280 3.23 43.99 19.13
C ASN A 280 2.62 44.36 20.48
N HIS A 281 2.07 43.38 21.21
CA HIS A 281 1.51 43.61 22.54
C HIS A 281 2.55 44.11 23.53
N LEU A 282 3.70 43.44 23.62
CA LEU A 282 4.78 43.84 24.53
C LEU A 282 5.35 45.21 24.17
N ASN A 283 5.52 45.51 22.88
CA ASN A 283 5.96 46.83 22.44
C ASN A 283 4.97 47.93 22.86
N ASN A 284 3.66 47.68 22.76
CA ASN A 284 2.64 48.61 23.23
C ASN A 284 2.69 48.80 24.75
N VAL A 285 2.89 47.72 25.52
CA VAL A 285 3.07 47.79 26.97
C VAL A 285 4.29 48.64 27.33
N PHE A 286 5.41 48.49 26.63
CA PHE A 286 6.61 49.29 26.86
C PHE A 286 6.37 50.78 26.59
N VAL A 287 5.65 51.11 25.49
CA VAL A 287 5.29 52.49 25.15
C VAL A 287 4.36 53.11 26.19
N GLN A 288 3.32 52.38 26.63
CA GLN A 288 2.37 52.85 27.64
C GLN A 288 3.07 53.13 28.96
N GLN A 289 3.90 52.20 29.44
CA GLN A 289 4.68 52.37 30.67
C GLN A 289 5.63 53.58 30.59
N GLY A 290 6.18 53.89 29.42
CA GLY A 290 7.03 55.06 29.21
C GLY A 290 6.27 56.40 29.08
N HIS A 291 4.98 56.39 28.71
CA HIS A 291 4.19 57.61 28.54
C HIS A 291 3.42 58.01 29.80
N ASP A 292 2.83 57.06 30.51
CA ASP A 292 2.01 57.30 31.72
C ASP A 292 2.80 58.00 32.85
N GLN A 293 4.14 57.86 32.84
CA GLN A 293 5.05 58.47 33.82
C GLN A 293 5.39 59.95 33.56
N SER A 294 4.99 60.54 32.43
CA SER A 294 5.18 61.98 32.21
C SER A 294 4.41 62.86 33.21
N SER A 295 3.51 62.27 34.01
CA SER A 295 2.58 62.95 34.92
C SER A 295 2.96 62.88 36.41
N THR A 296 3.89 62.01 36.82
CA THR A 296 4.17 61.72 38.24
C THR A 296 5.18 62.66 38.91
N LEU A 297 6.08 63.30 38.15
CA LEU A 297 7.01 64.32 38.68
C LEU A 297 6.27 65.57 39.22
N ALA A 298 5.08 65.87 38.71
CA ALA A 298 4.23 66.94 39.24
C ALA A 298 3.69 66.63 40.65
N GLN A 299 3.56 65.35 41.02
CA GLN A 299 3.02 64.92 42.31
C GLN A 299 4.08 64.81 43.41
N HIS A 300 5.34 64.55 43.08
CA HIS A 300 6.47 64.49 44.04
C HIS A 300 7.09 65.86 44.36
N SER A 301 6.40 66.97 44.07
CA SER A 301 6.90 68.35 44.22
C SER A 301 7.45 68.72 45.62
N ILE A 302 7.16 67.93 46.65
CA ILE A 302 7.60 68.18 48.03
C ILE A 302 8.98 67.55 48.32
N GLU A 303 9.28 66.36 47.80
CA GLU A 303 10.49 65.58 48.15
C GLU A 303 11.36 65.33 46.90
N LEU A 304 12.66 65.64 46.98
CA LEU A 304 13.60 65.45 45.86
C LEU A 304 14.02 63.97 45.77
N THR A 305 13.12 63.13 45.26
CA THR A 305 13.39 61.71 44.99
C THR A 305 13.03 61.34 43.56
N LEU A 306 13.86 60.50 42.94
CA LEU A 306 13.53 59.89 41.64
C LEU A 306 12.34 58.92 41.80
N PRO A 307 11.47 58.79 40.78
CA PRO A 307 10.39 57.80 40.79
C PRO A 307 10.88 56.36 40.97
N ASN A 308 10.06 55.51 41.62
CA ASN A 308 10.37 54.09 41.77
C ASN A 308 9.72 53.26 40.64
N HIS A 309 10.54 52.59 39.83
CA HIS A 309 10.08 51.77 38.70
C HIS A 309 9.85 50.28 39.00
N HIS A 310 10.05 49.85 40.24
CA HIS A 310 9.90 48.45 40.64
C HIS A 310 8.53 47.83 40.29
N PRO A 311 7.38 48.53 40.41
CA PRO A 311 6.08 47.96 40.01
C PRO A 311 6.02 47.55 38.54
N PHE A 312 6.65 48.31 37.64
CA PHE A 312 6.63 48.05 36.19
C PHE A 312 7.45 46.80 35.84
N HIS A 313 8.66 46.70 36.38
CA HIS A 313 9.50 45.52 36.21
C HIS A 313 8.79 44.27 36.75
N ARG A 314 8.12 44.39 37.90
CA ARG A 314 7.32 43.29 38.47
C ARG A 314 6.18 42.87 37.53
N ASP A 315 5.47 43.82 36.93
CA ASP A 315 4.34 43.50 36.05
C ASP A 315 4.81 42.85 34.74
N LEU A 316 6.03 43.15 34.28
CA LEU A 316 6.66 42.51 33.13
C LEU A 316 7.07 41.05 33.38
N LEU A 317 7.34 40.66 34.64
CA LEU A 317 7.71 39.28 34.98
C LEU A 317 6.64 38.26 34.59
N ARG A 318 5.39 38.69 34.47
CA ARG A 318 4.27 37.85 34.01
C ARG A 318 4.50 37.29 32.60
N TYR A 319 5.29 37.97 31.78
CA TYR A 319 5.58 37.56 30.40
C TYR A 319 6.90 36.78 30.28
N ALA A 320 7.61 36.48 31.37
CA ALA A 320 8.94 35.87 31.32
C ALA A 320 8.99 34.56 30.51
N LYS A 321 8.02 33.65 30.74
CA LYS A 321 7.91 32.39 30.00
C LYS A 321 7.65 32.60 28.51
N LEU A 322 6.81 33.57 28.16
CA LEU A 322 6.51 33.92 26.77
C LEU A 322 7.71 34.58 26.07
N MET A 323 8.53 35.34 26.81
CA MET A 323 9.79 35.89 26.30
C MET A 323 10.85 34.81 26.08
N GLU A 324 10.94 33.83 26.97
CA GLU A 324 11.80 32.66 26.79
C GLU A 324 11.36 31.83 25.57
N TRP A 325 10.05 31.60 25.43
CA TRP A 325 9.47 30.97 24.25
C TRP A 325 9.87 31.73 22.98
N LEU A 326 9.66 33.06 22.96
CA LEU A 326 9.99 33.89 21.80
C LEU A 326 11.49 33.82 21.46
N LYS A 327 12.37 33.85 22.47
CA LYS A 327 13.82 33.71 22.30
C LYS A 327 14.20 32.39 21.60
N SER A 328 13.52 31.29 21.95
CA SER A 328 13.78 29.97 21.37
C SER A 328 13.22 29.83 19.94
N THR A 329 12.10 30.50 19.64
CA THR A 329 11.39 30.34 18.36
C THR A 329 11.76 31.36 17.30
N ASP A 330 12.03 32.60 17.71
CA ASP A 330 12.27 33.76 16.84
C ASP A 330 13.17 34.77 17.55
N TYR A 331 14.47 34.52 17.44
CA TYR A 331 15.49 35.34 18.09
C TYR A 331 15.50 36.79 17.59
N ALA A 332 15.17 37.04 16.32
CA ALA A 332 15.16 38.37 15.74
C ALA A 332 14.08 39.26 16.39
N LYS A 333 12.86 38.71 16.57
CA LYS A 333 11.79 39.43 17.29
C LYS A 333 12.14 39.65 18.76
N TYR A 334 12.75 38.67 19.43
CA TYR A 334 13.22 38.80 20.81
C TYR A 334 14.28 39.90 20.97
N GLU A 335 15.28 39.92 20.09
CA GLU A 335 16.35 40.93 20.11
C GLU A 335 15.77 42.33 19.84
N GLY A 336 14.88 42.45 18.86
CA GLY A 336 14.19 43.70 18.55
C GLY A 336 13.39 44.24 19.75
N LEU A 337 12.63 43.39 20.43
CA LEU A 337 11.90 43.79 21.64
C LEU A 337 12.82 44.21 22.78
N THR A 338 13.93 43.50 22.96
CA THR A 338 14.92 43.84 24.00
C THR A 338 15.54 45.20 23.74
N LYS A 339 15.89 45.52 22.48
CA LYS A 339 16.36 46.85 22.07
C LYS A 339 15.30 47.92 22.29
N ASN A 340 14.08 47.69 21.85
CA ASN A 340 12.98 48.64 22.05
C ASN A 340 12.75 48.92 23.53
N TYR A 341 12.72 47.89 24.37
CA TYR A 341 12.60 48.04 25.82
C TYR A 341 13.73 48.90 26.40
N MET A 342 14.99 48.61 26.04
CA MET A 342 16.14 49.41 26.48
C MET A 342 16.05 50.86 26.01
N ASP A 343 15.65 51.11 24.77
CA ASP A 343 15.52 52.46 24.21
C ASP A 343 14.40 53.25 24.90
N TYR A 344 13.23 52.65 25.11
CA TYR A 344 12.11 53.29 25.81
C TYR A 344 12.48 53.61 27.27
N LEU A 345 13.09 52.64 27.95
CA LEU A 345 13.48 52.80 29.35
C LEU A 345 14.60 53.83 29.50
N SER A 346 15.60 53.83 28.61
CA SER A 346 16.67 54.84 28.58
C SER A 346 16.10 56.25 28.38
N ARG A 347 15.18 56.44 27.43
CA ARG A 347 14.53 57.73 27.18
C ARG A 347 13.66 58.20 28.35
N LEU A 348 13.04 57.27 29.07
CA LEU A 348 12.30 57.57 30.29
C LEU A 348 13.26 58.06 31.38
N TYR A 349 14.30 57.29 31.71
CA TYR A 349 15.30 57.66 32.71
C TYR A 349 16.00 58.99 32.37
N GLU A 350 16.40 59.20 31.11
CA GLU A 350 17.00 60.48 30.69
C GLU A 350 16.08 61.67 30.91
N ARG A 351 14.77 61.50 30.66
CA ARG A 351 13.79 62.56 30.87
C ARG A 351 13.59 62.83 32.35
N GLU A 352 13.38 61.80 33.15
CA GLU A 352 13.15 61.97 34.59
C GLU A 352 14.37 62.53 35.32
N ILE A 353 15.58 62.14 34.92
CA ILE A 353 16.82 62.72 35.43
C ILE A 353 16.91 64.21 35.07
N LYS A 354 16.58 64.59 33.82
CA LYS A 354 16.55 66.00 33.39
C LYS A 354 15.53 66.81 34.19
N ASP A 355 14.30 66.30 34.34
CA ASP A 355 13.23 66.96 35.08
C ASP A 355 13.58 67.08 36.57
N PHE A 356 14.18 66.05 37.15
CA PHE A 356 14.69 66.08 38.53
C PHE A 356 15.73 67.18 38.74
N PHE A 357 16.73 67.28 37.86
CA PHE A 357 17.75 68.33 37.95
C PHE A 357 17.17 69.73 37.73
N GLU A 358 16.17 69.89 36.87
CA GLU A 358 15.50 71.18 36.67
C GLU A 358 14.69 71.59 37.90
N VAL A 359 13.95 70.66 38.54
CA VAL A 359 13.24 70.92 39.81
C VAL A 359 14.22 71.23 40.94
N ALA A 360 15.33 70.48 41.04
CA ALA A 360 16.38 70.74 42.02
C ALA A 360 17.00 72.13 41.83
N LYS A 361 17.30 72.51 40.59
CA LYS A 361 17.81 73.83 40.22
C LYS A 361 16.83 74.95 40.57
N ILE A 362 15.54 74.79 40.30
CA ILE A 362 14.50 75.76 40.70
C ILE A 362 14.45 75.91 42.22
N LYS A 363 14.49 74.81 42.98
CA LYS A 363 14.54 74.84 44.45
C LYS A 363 15.82 75.49 44.99
N MET A 364 16.98 75.25 44.37
CA MET A 364 18.28 75.80 44.79
C MET A 364 18.46 77.28 44.42
N THR A 365 17.87 77.74 43.32
CA THR A 365 18.01 79.14 42.85
C THR A 365 16.96 80.08 43.44
N GLY A 366 16.04 79.59 44.27
CA GLY A 366 15.11 80.42 45.05
C GLY A 366 14.15 81.28 44.21
N THR A 367 13.97 80.99 42.93
CA THR A 367 13.01 81.74 42.08
C THR A 367 11.59 81.21 42.24
N THR A 368 11.07 81.24 43.48
CA THR A 368 9.63 81.46 43.62
C THR A 368 9.35 82.81 42.99
N LYS A 369 8.73 82.82 41.80
CA LYS A 369 7.99 84.01 41.35
C LYS A 369 6.92 84.27 42.41
N GLU A 370 7.27 85.05 43.43
CA GLU A 370 6.31 85.74 44.26
C GLU A 370 5.41 86.52 43.30
N SER A 371 4.17 86.06 43.19
CA SER A 371 3.10 86.85 42.62
C SER A 371 2.89 88.04 43.56
N LYS A 372 3.59 89.15 43.31
CA LYS A 372 3.27 90.46 43.88
C LYS A 372 1.83 90.82 43.47
N LYS A 373 0.85 90.45 44.30
CA LYS A 373 -0.42 91.17 44.41
C LYS A 373 -0.23 92.24 45.48
N PHE A 374 0.25 93.40 45.05
CA PHE A 374 0.16 94.62 45.85
C PHE A 374 -1.30 95.13 45.83
N GLY A 375 -1.87 95.20 47.04
CA GLY A 375 -2.91 96.08 47.57
C GLY A 375 -3.93 96.77 46.64
N LYS A 376 -5.20 96.60 46.98
CA LYS A 376 -6.08 97.76 47.15
C LYS A 376 -6.82 97.66 48.49
N LEU A 377 -6.35 98.46 49.45
CA LEU A 377 -7.03 98.81 50.69
C LEU A 377 -8.44 99.33 50.39
N ARG A 378 -9.44 98.89 51.16
CA ARG A 378 -10.58 99.72 51.50
C ARG A 378 -11.02 99.47 52.95
N HIS A 379 -10.56 100.40 53.78
CA HIS A 379 -11.17 100.97 54.97
C HIS A 379 -11.69 100.09 56.12
N VAL A 380 -11.10 100.37 57.28
CA VAL A 380 -11.54 100.03 58.64
C VAL A 380 -12.80 100.82 59.00
N SER A 381 -13.73 100.18 59.71
CA SER A 381 -14.63 100.83 60.68
C SER A 381 -15.04 99.85 61.79
N SER A 382 -14.40 100.03 62.95
CA SER A 382 -15.03 100.06 64.30
C SER A 382 -15.84 98.84 64.76
N LEU A 383 -15.30 98.05 65.70
CA LEU A 383 -15.43 98.20 67.16
C LEU A 383 -16.75 97.63 67.73
N SER A 384 -16.54 96.55 68.49
CA SER A 384 -17.11 96.30 69.81
C SER A 384 -18.55 95.79 69.95
N SER A 385 -18.61 94.76 70.79
CA SER A 385 -19.58 94.49 71.87
C SER A 385 -20.78 93.57 71.61
N TYR A 386 -20.76 92.51 72.44
CA TYR A 386 -21.78 91.54 72.87
C TYR A 386 -22.30 90.50 71.88
#